data_AF-A0A0L6JXQ5-F1
#
_entry.id   AF-A0A0L6JXQ5-F1
#
_cell.length_a   1.000
_cell.length_b   1.000
_cell.length_c   1.000
_cell.angle_alpha   90.00
_cell.angle_beta   90.00
_cell.angle_gamma   90.00
#
_symmetry.space_group_name_H-M   'P 1'
#
loop_
_entity.id
_entity.type
_entity.pdbx_description
1 polymer ?
#
loop_
_entity_poly.entity_id
_entity_poly.type
_entity_poly.pdbx_seq_one_letter_code
_entity_poly.pdbx_strand_id
1 'polypeptide(L)'
;MRTVVHYSNLKQLMAKYGMTISDISQIVGKSYRQTIKILNKEKMQSGTIPVFNVNEASKIVIYFHKLGEASVTLDELFFDQVETV
;
A
#
# COMPACT_ATOMS: atom_id res chain seq x y z
N MET A 1 -14.17 9.60 15.46
CA MET A 1 -13.12 8.56 15.32
C MET A 1 -12.35 8.78 14.02
N ARG A 2 -11.02 8.86 14.07
CA ARG A 2 -10.17 8.82 12.86
C ARG A 2 -9.75 7.36 12.68
N THR A 3 -10.49 6.60 11.91
CA THR A 3 -10.07 5.27 11.49
C THR A 3 -9.02 5.45 10.41
N VAL A 4 -7.75 5.37 10.77
CA VAL A 4 -6.69 5.33 9.77
C VAL A 4 -6.59 3.89 9.32
N VAL A 5 -7.41 3.53 8.33
CA VAL A 5 -7.33 2.21 7.71
C VAL A 5 -6.01 2.17 6.96
N HIS A 6 -5.02 1.45 7.48
CA HIS A 6 -3.74 1.27 6.82
C HIS A 6 -3.71 -0.07 6.12
N TYR A 7 -3.07 -0.14 4.94
CA TYR A 7 -2.71 -1.40 4.31
C TYR A 7 -1.79 -2.21 5.23
N SER A 8 -2.39 -3.02 6.09
CA SER A 8 -1.75 -3.62 7.25
C SER A 8 -0.67 -4.62 6.82
N ASN A 9 -1.05 -5.52 5.91
CA ASN A 9 -0.17 -6.53 5.33
C ASN A 9 0.96 -5.89 4.52
N LEU A 10 0.67 -4.84 3.74
CA LEU A 10 1.71 -4.10 3.02
C LEU A 10 2.74 -3.49 3.98
N LYS A 11 2.31 -2.88 5.09
CA LYS A 11 3.22 -2.34 6.10
C LYS A 11 4.08 -3.43 6.74
N GLN A 12 3.51 -4.60 7.04
CA GLN A 12 4.25 -5.72 7.61
C GLN A 12 5.34 -6.21 6.66
N LEU A 13 5.03 -6.38 5.37
CA LEU A 13 6.02 -6.78 4.38
C LEU A 13 7.10 -5.70 4.18
N MET A 14 6.71 -4.43 4.14
CA MET A 14 7.67 -3.34 4.09
C MET A 14 8.65 -3.41 5.28
N ALA A 15 8.14 -3.61 6.50
CA ALA A 15 8.98 -3.75 7.68
C ALA A 15 9.89 -5.00 7.62
N LYS A 16 9.35 -6.14 7.18
CA LYS A 16 10.08 -7.41 7.03
C LYS A 16 11.31 -7.25 6.12
N TYR A 17 11.17 -6.50 5.03
CA TYR A 17 12.23 -6.29 4.04
C TYR A 17 12.98 -4.97 4.20
N GLY A 18 12.76 -4.21 5.28
CA GLY A 18 13.42 -2.93 5.53
C GLY A 18 13.08 -1.84 4.50
N MET A 19 11.92 -1.94 3.85
CA MET A 19 11.48 -0.99 2.83
C MET A 19 10.92 0.28 3.44
N THR A 20 11.20 1.38 2.76
CA THR A 20 10.71 2.71 3.07
C THR A 20 9.59 3.12 2.11
N ILE A 21 8.91 4.23 2.44
CA ILE A 21 7.94 4.85 1.53
C ILE A 21 8.61 5.29 0.20
N SER A 22 9.91 5.61 0.23
CA SER A 22 10.68 5.95 -0.97
C SER A 22 10.74 4.78 -1.94
N ASP A 23 10.98 3.57 -1.44
CA ASP A 23 11.06 2.36 -2.27
C ASP A 23 9.72 2.07 -2.95
N ILE A 24 8.62 2.17 -2.20
CA ILE A 24 7.26 2.05 -2.78
C ILE A 24 7.03 3.12 -3.85
N SER A 25 7.43 4.36 -3.59
CA SER A 25 7.28 5.46 -4.54
C SER A 25 8.00 5.20 -5.87
N GLN A 26 9.20 4.61 -5.80
CA GLN A 26 9.98 4.20 -6.97
C GLN A 26 9.31 3.02 -7.71
N ILE A 27 8.83 2.01 -6.98
CA ILE A 27 8.14 0.84 -7.55
C ILE A 27 6.91 1.28 -8.35
N VAL A 28 6.08 2.17 -7.79
CA VAL A 28 4.84 2.60 -8.46
C VAL A 28 5.05 3.73 -9.47
N GLY A 29 6.20 4.43 -9.41
CA GLY A 29 6.50 5.59 -10.24
C GLY A 29 5.72 6.85 -9.83
N LYS A 30 5.47 7.04 -8.53
CA LYS A 30 4.80 8.24 -7.98
C LYS A 30 5.76 9.05 -7.12
N SER A 31 5.43 10.33 -6.90
CA SER A 31 6.15 11.14 -5.92
C SER A 31 5.95 10.60 -4.50
N TYR A 32 6.98 10.73 -3.65
CA TYR A 32 6.92 10.40 -2.22
C TYR A 32 5.67 10.99 -1.54
N ARG A 33 5.34 12.25 -1.85
CA ARG A 33 4.18 12.96 -1.29
C ARG A 33 2.83 12.35 -1.71
N GLN A 34 2.73 11.77 -2.89
CA GLN A 34 1.52 11.06 -3.31
C GLN A 34 1.45 9.68 -2.66
N THR A 35 2.57 8.97 -2.61
CA THR A 35 2.66 7.64 -2.00
C THR A 35 2.32 7.68 -0.51
N ILE A 36 2.84 8.65 0.25
CA ILE A 36 2.53 8.81 1.68
C ILE A 36 1.03 9.05 1.89
N LYS A 37 0.39 9.89 1.06
CA LYS A 37 -1.05 10.14 1.13
C LYS A 37 -1.88 8.89 0.88
N ILE A 38 -1.47 8.07 -0.10
CA ILE A 38 -2.13 6.80 -0.42
C ILE A 38 -1.97 5.81 0.74
N LEU A 39 -0.75 5.60 1.24
CA LEU A 39 -0.46 4.66 2.33
C LEU A 39 -1.13 5.04 3.66
N ASN A 40 -1.27 6.34 3.91
CA ASN A 40 -1.97 6.87 5.08
C ASN A 40 -3.49 7.01 4.87
N LYS A 41 -4.02 6.70 3.67
CA LYS A 41 -5.40 6.93 3.26
C LYS A 41 -5.88 8.36 3.62
N GLU A 42 -5.01 9.35 3.41
CA GLU A 42 -5.28 10.76 3.70
C GLU A 42 -6.34 11.31 2.75
N LYS A 43 -7.48 11.75 3.29
CA LYS A 43 -8.54 12.39 2.50
C LYS A 43 -8.01 13.59 1.73
N MET A 44 -8.28 13.62 0.43
CA MET A 44 -8.02 14.79 -0.40
C MET A 44 -9.05 15.89 -0.12
N GLN A 45 -8.80 17.10 -0.61
CA GLN A 45 -9.74 18.23 -0.49
C GLN A 45 -11.11 17.92 -1.12
N SER A 46 -11.14 17.05 -2.13
CA SER A 46 -12.35 16.50 -2.76
C SER A 46 -13.14 15.51 -1.90
N GLY A 47 -12.65 15.17 -0.70
CA GLY A 47 -13.26 14.15 0.17
C GLY A 47 -12.95 12.70 -0.22
N THR A 48 -12.31 12.47 -1.37
CA THR A 48 -11.90 11.14 -1.84
C THR A 48 -10.64 10.65 -1.12
N ILE A 49 -10.57 9.34 -0.88
CA ILE A 49 -9.39 8.66 -0.35
C ILE A 49 -8.55 8.18 -1.54
N PRO A 50 -7.29 8.60 -1.68
CA PRO A 50 -6.46 8.15 -2.77
C PRO A 50 -6.02 6.71 -2.52
N VAL A 51 -6.09 5.89 -3.58
CA VAL A 51 -5.69 4.47 -3.58
C VAL A 51 -4.72 4.23 -4.73
N PHE A 52 -3.94 3.15 -4.64
CA PHE A 52 -3.19 2.67 -5.80
C PHE A 52 -4.18 2.16 -6.85
N ASN A 53 -3.96 2.49 -8.12
CA ASN A 53 -4.69 1.82 -9.19
C ASN A 53 -4.17 0.37 -9.36
N VAL A 54 -4.90 -0.44 -10.14
CA VAL A 54 -4.55 -1.85 -10.35
C VAL A 54 -3.13 -2.02 -10.90
N ASN A 55 -2.69 -1.17 -11.82
CA ASN A 55 -1.34 -1.25 -12.40
C ASN A 55 -0.25 -0.96 -11.36
N GLU A 56 -0.47 0.04 -10.50
CA GLU A 56 0.45 0.40 -9.41
C GLU A 56 0.51 -0.71 -8.35
N ALA A 57 -0.65 -1.22 -7.96
CA ALA A 57 -0.76 -2.30 -6.99
C ALA A 57 -0.08 -3.60 -7.50
N SER A 58 -0.26 -3.94 -8.78
CA SER A 58 0.40 -5.10 -9.40
C SER A 58 1.91 -5.01 -9.40
N LYS A 59 2.49 -3.81 -9.55
CA LYS A 59 3.96 -3.63 -9.46
C LYS A 59 4.49 -3.95 -8.07
N ILE A 60 3.74 -3.60 -7.02
CA ILE A 60 4.08 -3.90 -5.63
C ILE A 60 4.04 -5.42 -5.40
N VAL A 61 2.99 -6.11 -5.88
CA VAL A 61 2.88 -7.57 -5.82
C VAL A 61 4.06 -8.24 -6.51
N ILE A 62 4.34 -7.87 -7.76
CA ILE A 62 5.48 -8.42 -8.53
C ILE A 62 6.80 -8.20 -7.80
N TYR A 63 6.96 -7.04 -7.16
CA TYR A 63 8.16 -6.75 -6.37
C TYR A 63 8.32 -7.72 -5.20
N PHE A 64 7.26 -7.96 -4.41
CA PHE A 64 7.32 -8.92 -3.30
C PHE A 64 7.47 -10.37 -3.75
N HIS A 65 6.88 -10.76 -4.90
CA HIS A 65 7.11 -12.08 -5.50
C HIS A 65 8.60 -12.31 -5.79
N LYS A 66 9.30 -11.29 -6.30
CA LYS A 66 10.76 -11.36 -6.55
C LYS A 66 11.58 -11.47 -5.26
N LEU A 67 11.04 -11.04 -4.12
CA LEU A 67 11.66 -11.16 -2.79
C LEU A 67 11.34 -12.49 -2.08
N GLY A 68 10.61 -13.39 -2.74
CA GLY A 68 10.27 -14.73 -2.23
C GLY A 68 8.84 -14.86 -1.70
N GLU A 69 8.03 -13.81 -1.74
CA GLU A 69 6.63 -13.84 -1.28
C GLU A 69 5.66 -14.29 -2.38
N ALA A 70 5.90 -15.47 -2.96
CA ALA A 70 5.20 -15.93 -4.17
C ALA A 70 3.67 -16.08 -4.03
N SER A 71 3.14 -16.16 -2.80
CA SER A 71 1.70 -16.28 -2.52
C SER A 71 0.98 -14.95 -2.37
N VAL A 72 1.71 -13.83 -2.27
CA VAL A 72 1.09 -12.52 -1.97
C VAL A 72 0.16 -12.08 -3.10
N THR A 73 -1.08 -11.73 -2.77
CA THR A 73 -2.08 -11.27 -3.74
C THR A 73 -2.44 -9.79 -3.56
N LEU A 74 -3.13 -9.21 -4.56
CA LEU A 74 -3.69 -7.85 -4.46
C LEU A 74 -4.68 -7.74 -3.30
N ASP A 75 -5.53 -8.77 -3.13
CA ASP A 75 -6.55 -8.81 -2.09
C ASP A 75 -5.89 -8.78 -0.71
N GLU A 76 -4.88 -9.62 -0.49
CA GLU A 76 -4.13 -9.65 0.76
C GLU A 76 -3.43 -8.32 1.08
N LEU A 77 -2.83 -7.64 0.09
CA LEU A 77 -2.10 -6.41 0.34
C LEU A 77 -3.00 -5.19 0.55
N PHE A 78 -4.11 -5.11 -0.18
CA PHE A 78 -4.85 -3.86 -0.34
C PHE A 78 -6.29 -3.90 0.19
N PHE A 79 -6.83 -5.08 0.49
CA PHE A 79 -8.14 -5.26 1.09
C PHE A 79 -7.96 -5.76 2.52
N ASP A 80 -7.84 -4.80 3.45
CA ASP A 80 -7.87 -5.12 4.87
C ASP A 80 -9.21 -5.81 5.19
N GLN A 81 -9.17 -6.94 5.91
CA GLN A 81 -10.39 -7.53 6.46
C GLN A 81 -11.07 -6.47 7.33
N VAL A 82 -12.31 -6.15 7.02
CA VAL A 82 -13.10 -5.21 7.81
C VAL A 82 -13.39 -5.89 9.14
N GLU A 83 -12.52 -5.70 10.14
CA GLU A 83 -12.86 -6.01 11.51
C GLU A 83 -13.91 -5.00 11.96
N THR A 84 -15.17 -5.43 12.01
CA THR A 84 -16.22 -4.74 12.72
C THR A 84 -15.87 -4.75 14.20
N VAL A 85 -15.47 -3.59 14.74
CA VAL A 85 -15.44 -3.31 16.18
C VAL A 85 -16.74 -2.60 16.56
#